data_AF-A0AAV7ZR15-F1
#
_entry.id   AF-A0AAV7ZR15-F1
#
_cell.length_a   1.000
_cell.length_b   1.000
_cell.length_c   1.000
_cell.angle_alpha   90.00
_cell.angle_beta   90.00
_cell.angle_gamma   90.00
#
_symmetry.space_group_name_H-M   'P 1'
#
loop_
_entity.id
_entity.type
_entity.pdbx_description
1 polymer ?
#
loop_
_entity_poly.entity_id
_entity_poly.type
_entity_poly.pdbx_seq_one_letter_code
_entity_poly.pdbx_strand_id
1 'polypeptide(L)'
;MWLNSNSEISLKRMVKEWIDFYCIPLGEEFNIFRNSTNPFKHSRHMCEFTQKLTGKKYEYNHNPVDENDHIKNLQKLFSFLKLNYKLDFLKEGLGAILYNSKDKRILIYFIKVFMIIPILNVNYYDKKGEAALLYWAKKKASKSNHYYLSSDDDYQKHIIIHSLIDYYFPMYLDEKFKKQLNKMGKQLIIKNLFQVRLKSLYTLSLNNSLPKAFLDIQFFTTALEFYNLINTTKTINDDFLLLFSSKKFTDSELFGYKIHQKFVEFRLNCNLIEIEKQCKNSGEREKLKLLKWVYGERFQDLDNFTLLEKLGINWPEKKTLGKDLKKMFEDDISKDFSIIIDSQLIKTHKILLQARSGLYRSLFLTVKDELTQVNDYKGHTVDGFKLLLRFLYTDKLDKQNNNSRLLLELKDAVDYYQLNINSRLEFYMK
;
A
#
# COMPACT_ATOMS: atom_id res chain seq x y z
N MET A 1 3.06 -11.30 3.15
CA MET A 1 3.98 -11.15 1.99
C MET A 1 3.93 -9.72 1.45
N TRP A 2 4.17 -8.71 2.29
CA TRP A 2 4.17 -7.31 1.88
C TRP A 2 5.55 -6.74 2.13
N LEU A 3 5.99 -5.85 1.24
CA LEU A 3 7.31 -5.28 1.02
C LEU A 3 8.10 -5.94 -0.13
N ASN A 4 8.05 -5.32 -1.31
CA ASN A 4 9.12 -5.44 -2.31
C ASN A 4 10.46 -5.10 -1.63
N SER A 5 11.58 -5.61 -2.14
CA SER A 5 12.92 -5.39 -1.54
C SER A 5 13.21 -3.92 -1.21
N ASN A 6 12.74 -2.97 -2.02
CA ASN A 6 12.92 -1.54 -1.78
C ASN A 6 12.00 -0.96 -0.69
N SER A 7 10.75 -1.41 -0.60
CA SER A 7 9.89 -1.00 0.51
C SER A 7 10.32 -1.67 1.81
N GLU A 8 10.92 -2.87 1.75
CA GLU A 8 11.50 -3.54 2.90
C GLU A 8 12.69 -2.79 3.46
N ILE A 9 13.62 -2.34 2.61
CA ILE A 9 14.76 -1.50 3.03
C ILE A 9 14.25 -0.21 3.67
N SER A 10 13.23 0.43 3.07
CA SER A 10 12.64 1.66 3.59
C SER A 10 11.94 1.43 4.93
N LEU A 11 11.19 0.33 5.07
CA LEU A 11 10.50 -0.03 6.31
C LEU A 11 11.50 -0.40 7.42
N LYS A 12 12.57 -1.14 7.08
CA LYS A 12 13.66 -1.47 8.02
C LYS A 12 14.37 -0.21 8.49
N ARG A 13 14.67 0.71 7.58
CA ARG A 13 15.27 2.01 7.92
C ARG A 13 14.35 2.83 8.82
N MET A 14 13.06 2.93 8.49
CA MET A 14 12.08 3.68 9.27
C MET A 14 11.87 3.08 10.66
N VAL A 15 11.70 1.76 10.76
CA VAL A 15 11.58 1.07 12.06
C VAL A 15 12.85 1.27 12.88
N LYS A 16 14.02 1.21 12.25
CA LYS A 16 15.29 1.53 12.90
C LYS A 16 15.35 2.98 13.38
N GLU A 17 14.96 3.95 12.56
CA GLU A 17 14.92 5.37 12.95
C GLU A 17 13.90 5.64 14.06
N TRP A 18 12.76 4.96 14.04
CA TRP A 18 11.72 5.08 15.07
C TRP A 18 12.18 4.44 16.39
N ILE A 19 12.80 3.25 16.32
CA ILE A 19 13.48 2.64 17.46
C ILE A 19 14.54 3.60 18.00
N ASP A 20 15.49 4.05 17.16
CA ASP A 20 16.56 4.97 17.56
C ASP A 20 15.96 6.22 18.24
N PHE A 21 14.90 6.78 17.69
CA PHE A 21 14.22 7.95 18.27
C PHE A 21 13.71 7.70 19.69
N TYR A 22 13.00 6.60 19.93
CA TYR A 22 12.46 6.29 21.26
C TYR A 22 13.50 5.67 22.19
N CYS A 23 14.52 4.99 21.67
CA CYS A 23 15.52 4.24 22.42
C CYS A 23 16.73 5.09 22.81
N ILE A 24 17.13 6.08 22.01
CA ILE A 24 18.28 6.95 22.33
C ILE A 24 18.08 7.70 23.66
N PRO A 25 16.89 8.29 23.94
CA PRO A 25 16.64 8.89 25.25
C PRO A 25 16.60 7.88 26.42
N LEU A 26 16.54 6.57 26.12
CA LEU A 26 16.40 5.51 27.12
C LEU A 26 17.73 4.87 27.53
N GLY A 27 18.86 5.34 27.00
CA GLY A 27 20.21 4.88 27.34
C GLY A 27 20.78 3.80 26.41
N GLU A 28 22.06 3.45 26.61
CA GLU A 28 22.82 2.54 25.73
C GLU A 28 22.26 1.11 25.66
N GLU A 29 21.48 0.69 26.65
CA GLU A 29 20.91 -0.67 26.76
C GLU A 29 20.02 -1.03 25.55
N PHE A 30 19.49 -0.05 24.82
CA PHE A 30 18.62 -0.29 23.67
C PHE A 30 19.35 -0.32 22.32
N ASN A 31 20.68 -0.17 22.30
CA ASN A 31 21.50 -0.28 21.08
C ASN A 31 21.38 -1.66 20.41
N ILE A 32 20.96 -2.68 21.15
CA ILE A 32 20.73 -4.04 20.65
C ILE A 32 19.69 -4.06 19.52
N PHE A 33 18.67 -3.21 19.57
CA PHE A 33 17.67 -3.13 18.49
C PHE A 33 18.23 -2.53 17.20
N ARG A 34 19.26 -1.69 17.31
CA ARG A 34 19.87 -0.97 16.19
C ARG A 34 20.62 -1.88 15.23
N ASN A 35 21.16 -2.96 15.79
CA ASN A 35 22.05 -3.91 15.12
C ASN A 35 21.43 -5.30 14.94
N SER A 36 20.32 -5.59 15.62
CA SER A 36 19.66 -6.89 15.51
C SER A 36 18.83 -7.00 14.23
N THR A 37 19.04 -8.09 13.49
CA THR A 37 18.19 -8.47 12.35
C THR A 37 16.82 -8.99 12.79
N ASN A 38 16.67 -9.35 14.07
CA ASN A 38 15.40 -9.74 14.68
C ASN A 38 15.29 -9.16 16.11
N PRO A 39 14.64 -8.00 16.30
CA PRO A 39 14.49 -7.37 17.61
C PRO A 39 13.74 -8.26 18.62
N PHE A 40 12.90 -9.20 18.16
CA PHE A 40 12.13 -10.09 19.05
C PHE A 40 12.99 -11.17 19.73
N LYS A 41 14.20 -11.44 19.25
CA LYS A 41 15.18 -12.27 19.99
C LYS A 41 15.61 -11.66 21.30
N HIS A 42 15.41 -10.35 21.46
CA HIS A 42 15.71 -9.62 22.68
C HIS A 42 14.41 -9.29 23.42
N SER A 43 13.62 -10.33 23.72
CA SER A 43 12.27 -10.18 24.29
C SER A 43 12.23 -9.34 25.57
N ARG A 44 13.29 -9.36 26.39
CA ARG A 44 13.47 -8.46 27.54
C ARG A 44 13.37 -6.98 27.13
N HIS A 45 14.20 -6.55 26.18
CA HIS A 45 14.21 -5.18 25.69
C HIS A 45 12.86 -4.82 25.05
N MET A 46 12.19 -5.77 24.40
CA MET A 46 10.86 -5.53 23.83
C MET A 46 9.82 -5.25 24.93
N CYS A 47 9.89 -6.00 26.03
CA CYS A 47 9.05 -5.75 27.18
C CYS A 47 9.34 -4.40 27.83
N GLU A 48 10.62 -4.09 28.09
CA GLU A 48 11.04 -2.80 28.66
C GLU A 48 10.62 -1.62 27.79
N PHE A 49 10.84 -1.75 26.49
CA PHE A 49 10.43 -0.76 25.51
C PHE A 49 8.91 -0.55 25.54
N THR A 50 8.13 -1.64 25.61
CA THR A 50 6.67 -1.56 25.73
C THR A 50 6.24 -0.84 27.01
N GLN A 51 6.83 -1.19 28.16
CA GLN A 51 6.48 -0.55 29.43
C GLN A 51 6.81 0.94 29.43
N LYS A 52 7.95 1.32 28.87
CA LYS A 52 8.36 2.73 28.73
C LYS A 52 7.44 3.47 27.76
N LEU A 53 7.11 2.89 26.62
CA LEU A 53 6.22 3.48 25.62
C LEU A 53 4.79 3.67 26.17
N THR A 54 4.31 2.72 26.96
CA THR A 54 2.93 2.70 27.46
C THR A 54 2.75 3.36 28.82
N GLY A 55 3.84 3.54 29.57
CA GLY A 55 3.82 3.91 30.99
C GLY A 55 3.23 2.84 31.92
N LYS A 56 2.91 1.64 31.41
CA LYS A 56 2.24 0.57 32.17
C LYS A 56 3.21 -0.58 32.42
N LYS A 57 3.29 -1.03 33.68
CA LYS A 57 4.13 -2.17 34.08
C LYS A 57 3.37 -3.49 33.94
N TYR A 58 4.09 -4.56 33.64
CA TYR A 58 3.61 -5.95 33.64
C TYR A 58 4.80 -6.91 33.87
N GLU A 59 4.55 -8.09 34.41
CA GLU A 59 5.65 -9.01 34.73
C GLU A 59 6.22 -9.72 33.50
N TYR A 60 7.55 -9.84 33.43
CA TYR A 60 8.27 -10.65 32.45
C TYR A 60 9.61 -11.11 33.04
N ASN A 61 10.25 -12.12 32.46
CA ASN A 61 11.58 -12.56 32.88
C ASN A 61 12.63 -11.53 32.42
N HIS A 62 13.30 -10.86 33.38
CA HIS A 62 14.33 -9.86 33.11
C HIS A 62 15.65 -10.48 32.59
N ASN A 63 15.89 -11.75 32.87
CA ASN A 63 17.09 -12.48 32.47
C ASN A 63 16.67 -13.77 31.74
N PRO A 64 16.08 -13.68 30.54
CA PRO A 64 15.76 -14.87 29.76
C PRO A 64 17.06 -15.59 29.37
N VAL A 65 17.21 -16.84 29.80
CA VAL A 65 18.44 -17.62 29.59
C VAL A 65 18.34 -18.51 28.36
N ASP A 66 17.13 -18.95 28.02
CA ASP A 66 16.86 -19.83 26.90
C ASP A 66 15.72 -19.33 25.98
N GLU A 67 15.50 -20.06 24.89
CA GLU A 67 14.45 -19.78 23.91
C GLU A 67 13.05 -19.80 24.53
N ASN A 68 12.78 -20.70 25.47
CA ASN A 68 11.47 -20.82 26.10
C ASN A 68 11.15 -19.59 26.96
N ASP A 69 12.14 -19.07 27.69
CA ASP A 69 12.02 -17.82 28.42
C ASP A 69 11.70 -16.65 27.49
N HIS A 70 12.39 -16.58 26.34
CA HIS A 70 12.13 -15.54 25.37
C HIS A 70 10.70 -15.62 24.80
N ILE A 71 10.24 -16.82 24.45
CA ILE A 71 8.87 -17.06 23.95
C ILE A 71 7.83 -16.69 25.01
N LYS A 72 8.02 -17.09 26.27
CA LYS A 72 7.14 -16.72 27.39
C LYS A 72 7.05 -15.21 27.57
N ASN A 73 8.17 -14.49 27.49
CA ASN A 73 8.18 -13.04 27.55
C ASN A 73 7.35 -12.40 26.42
N LEU A 74 7.50 -12.89 25.19
CA LEU A 74 6.71 -12.41 24.05
C LEU A 74 5.22 -12.71 24.22
N GLN A 75 4.86 -13.89 24.75
CA GLN A 75 3.47 -14.22 25.07
C GLN A 75 2.89 -13.26 26.11
N LYS A 76 3.62 -12.97 27.19
CA LYS A 76 3.19 -11.99 28.21
C LYS A 76 3.02 -10.59 27.60
N LEU A 77 3.95 -10.16 26.76
CA LEU A 77 3.83 -8.92 25.99
C LEU A 77 2.53 -8.89 25.16
N PHE A 78 2.27 -9.92 24.34
CA PHE A 78 1.07 -9.93 23.50
C PHE A 78 -0.23 -9.99 24.30
N SER A 79 -0.26 -10.73 25.41
CA SER A 79 -1.40 -10.74 26.33
C SER A 79 -1.63 -9.35 26.94
N PHE A 80 -0.56 -8.68 27.38
CA PHE A 80 -0.63 -7.31 27.88
C PHE A 80 -1.21 -6.34 26.83
N LEU A 81 -0.75 -6.43 25.58
CA LEU A 81 -1.20 -5.58 24.48
C LEU A 81 -2.66 -5.86 24.09
N LYS A 82 -3.06 -7.13 24.07
CA LYS A 82 -4.44 -7.54 23.80
C LYS A 82 -5.38 -6.98 24.87
N LEU A 83 -5.02 -7.13 26.14
CA LEU A 83 -5.83 -6.66 27.27
C LEU A 83 -5.95 -5.13 27.30
N ASN A 84 -4.85 -4.40 27.09
CA ASN A 84 -4.80 -2.96 27.30
C ASN A 84 -5.13 -2.13 26.05
N TYR A 85 -4.90 -2.67 24.85
CA TYR A 85 -5.00 -1.93 23.60
C TYR A 85 -5.92 -2.60 22.56
N LYS A 86 -6.57 -3.72 22.91
CA LYS A 86 -7.44 -4.51 22.02
C LYS A 86 -6.74 -4.92 20.72
N LEU A 87 -5.41 -5.08 20.78
CA LEU A 87 -4.60 -5.55 19.66
C LEU A 87 -4.67 -7.07 19.61
N ASP A 88 -5.44 -7.61 18.67
CA ASP A 88 -5.63 -9.05 18.55
C ASP A 88 -4.53 -9.69 17.70
N PHE A 89 -3.58 -10.32 18.38
CA PHE A 89 -2.50 -11.09 17.75
C PHE A 89 -2.96 -12.55 17.61
N LEU A 90 -3.74 -12.79 16.55
CA LEU A 90 -4.65 -13.93 16.36
C LEU A 90 -4.03 -15.34 16.20
N LYS A 91 -2.80 -15.64 16.64
CA LYS A 91 -2.29 -17.02 16.54
C LYS A 91 -1.58 -17.47 17.82
N GLU A 92 -2.08 -18.58 18.38
CA GLU A 92 -1.29 -19.39 19.31
C GLU A 92 0.08 -19.71 18.68
N GLY A 93 1.13 -19.68 19.49
CA GLY A 93 2.50 -19.88 19.00
C GLY A 93 3.15 -18.66 18.34
N LEU A 94 2.51 -17.48 18.29
CA LEU A 94 3.13 -16.28 17.69
C LEU A 94 4.46 -15.89 18.32
N GLY A 95 4.64 -16.11 19.63
CA GLY A 95 5.92 -15.89 20.31
C GLY A 95 7.05 -16.75 19.72
N ALA A 96 6.81 -18.05 19.53
CA ALA A 96 7.75 -18.97 18.90
C ALA A 96 8.03 -18.60 17.44
N ILE A 97 6.98 -18.22 16.70
CA ILE A 97 7.11 -17.76 15.31
C ILE A 97 8.02 -16.54 15.25
N LEU A 98 7.79 -15.52 16.08
CA LEU A 98 8.57 -14.28 16.03
C LEU A 98 10.02 -14.45 16.52
N TYR A 99 10.25 -15.30 17.50
CA TYR A 99 11.59 -15.60 18.00
C TYR A 99 12.47 -16.28 16.93
N ASN A 100 11.93 -17.30 16.26
CA ASN A 100 12.66 -18.10 15.27
C ASN A 100 12.61 -17.55 13.84
N SER A 101 11.72 -16.58 13.60
CA SER A 101 11.49 -16.05 12.28
C SER A 101 12.70 -15.25 11.75
N LYS A 102 13.14 -15.61 10.55
CA LYS A 102 13.86 -14.70 9.63
C LYS A 102 12.90 -13.91 8.73
N ASP A 103 11.61 -14.05 9.01
CA ASP A 103 10.50 -13.59 8.18
C ASP A 103 10.26 -12.09 8.32
N LYS A 104 10.01 -11.45 7.17
CA LYS A 104 9.63 -10.05 7.02
C LYS A 104 8.37 -9.68 7.83
N ARG A 105 7.54 -10.67 8.20
CA ARG A 105 6.38 -10.52 9.09
C ARG A 105 6.75 -9.89 10.43
N ILE A 106 7.96 -10.11 10.94
CA ILE A 106 8.48 -9.49 12.17
C ILE A 106 8.32 -7.96 12.15
N LEU A 107 8.65 -7.33 11.02
CA LEU A 107 8.57 -5.88 10.89
C LEU A 107 7.12 -5.38 10.95
N ILE A 108 6.20 -6.13 10.36
CA ILE A 108 4.77 -5.82 10.40
C ILE A 108 4.24 -5.92 11.84
N TYR A 109 4.65 -6.95 12.58
CA TYR A 109 4.28 -7.08 14.00
C TYR A 109 4.90 -5.98 14.84
N PHE A 110 6.17 -5.64 14.61
CA PHE A 110 6.82 -4.52 15.28
C PHE A 110 6.02 -3.22 15.07
N ILE A 111 5.65 -2.92 13.83
CA ILE A 111 4.87 -1.71 13.53
C ILE A 111 3.48 -1.76 14.19
N LYS A 112 2.78 -2.88 14.08
CA LYS A 112 1.45 -3.05 14.68
C LYS A 112 1.46 -2.92 16.19
N VAL A 113 2.54 -3.37 16.84
CA VAL A 113 2.68 -3.25 18.28
C VAL A 113 3.09 -1.82 18.62
N PHE A 114 4.20 -1.34 18.09
CA PHE A 114 4.88 -0.19 18.66
C PHE A 114 4.50 1.15 18.03
N MET A 115 4.13 1.17 16.75
CA MET A 115 3.70 2.42 16.11
C MET A 115 2.21 2.70 16.34
N ILE A 116 1.38 1.66 16.48
CA ILE A 116 -0.07 1.82 16.65
C ILE A 116 -0.44 2.21 18.08
N ILE A 117 0.30 1.77 19.11
CA ILE A 117 0.00 2.10 20.51
C ILE A 117 -0.12 3.62 20.75
N PRO A 118 0.82 4.47 20.29
CA PRO A 118 0.67 5.92 20.43
C PRO A 118 -0.55 6.46 19.66
N ILE A 119 -0.89 5.91 18.48
CA ILE A 119 -2.09 6.30 17.70
C ILE A 119 -3.36 6.01 18.51
N LEU A 120 -3.48 4.81 19.10
CA LEU A 120 -4.73 4.35 19.73
C LEU A 120 -5.19 5.22 20.89
N ASN A 121 -4.25 5.87 21.58
CA ASN A 121 -4.55 6.77 22.69
C ASN A 121 -4.90 8.20 22.24
N VAL A 122 -4.79 8.52 20.94
CA VAL A 122 -5.19 9.82 20.42
C VAL A 122 -6.71 9.93 20.45
N ASN A 123 -7.21 10.90 21.21
CA ASN A 123 -8.61 11.29 21.21
C ASN A 123 -8.70 12.74 20.73
N TYR A 124 -9.62 13.01 19.81
CA TYR A 124 -9.86 14.36 19.32
C TYR A 124 -11.34 14.53 18.98
N TYR A 125 -12.01 15.37 19.78
CA TYR A 125 -13.48 15.45 19.82
C TYR A 125 -14.11 14.08 20.09
N ASP A 126 -15.08 13.68 19.27
CA ASP A 126 -15.82 12.41 19.30
C ASP A 126 -15.03 11.24 18.69
N LYS A 127 -13.86 11.49 18.11
CA LYS A 127 -13.07 10.49 17.39
C LYS A 127 -11.95 9.93 18.26
N LYS A 128 -11.55 8.69 17.96
CA LYS A 128 -10.43 7.98 18.61
C LYS A 128 -9.47 7.39 17.59
N GLY A 129 -8.22 7.15 18.00
CA GLY A 129 -7.22 6.45 17.21
C GLY A 129 -6.84 7.20 15.93
N GLU A 130 -6.75 6.45 14.83
CA GLU A 130 -6.40 6.98 13.51
C GLU A 130 -7.39 8.05 13.03
N ALA A 131 -8.69 7.85 13.23
CA ALA A 131 -9.71 8.80 12.83
C ALA A 131 -9.60 10.14 13.58
N ALA A 132 -9.23 10.09 14.86
CA ALA A 132 -8.94 11.29 15.66
C ALA A 132 -7.72 12.03 15.12
N LEU A 133 -6.64 11.29 14.89
CA LEU A 133 -5.38 11.85 14.38
C LEU A 133 -5.57 12.50 13.01
N LEU A 134 -6.26 11.83 12.09
CA LEU A 134 -6.54 12.37 10.76
C LEU A 134 -7.45 13.60 10.82
N TYR A 135 -8.48 13.58 11.66
CA TYR A 135 -9.37 14.73 11.82
C TYR A 135 -8.66 15.93 12.46
N TRP A 136 -7.85 15.69 13.49
CA TRP A 136 -6.97 16.70 14.08
C TRP A 136 -6.05 17.31 13.03
N ALA A 137 -5.39 16.47 12.25
CA ALA A 137 -4.45 16.89 11.23
C ALA A 137 -5.13 17.76 10.16
N LYS A 138 -6.29 17.34 9.64
CA LYS A 138 -7.08 18.12 8.69
C LYS A 138 -7.52 19.46 9.27
N LYS A 139 -8.02 19.48 10.51
CA LYS A 139 -8.50 20.69 11.18
C LYS A 139 -7.38 21.69 11.52
N LYS A 140 -6.18 21.19 11.78
CA LYS A 140 -5.00 22.04 12.04
C LYS A 140 -4.39 22.53 10.73
N ALA A 141 -4.30 21.65 9.74
CA ALA A 141 -3.87 22.00 8.40
C ALA A 141 -4.76 23.09 7.77
N SER A 142 -6.08 23.03 7.96
CA SER A 142 -7.02 24.04 7.44
C SER A 142 -6.84 25.44 8.03
N LYS A 143 -6.05 25.60 9.09
CA LYS A 143 -5.68 26.91 9.66
C LYS A 143 -4.40 27.49 9.07
N SER A 144 -3.69 26.73 8.23
CA SER A 144 -2.53 27.24 7.49
C SER A 144 -2.99 28.05 6.28
N ASN A 145 -2.14 28.96 5.82
CA ASN A 145 -2.43 29.79 4.64
C ASN A 145 -2.38 29.02 3.31
N HIS A 146 -2.04 27.73 3.35
CA HIS A 146 -1.71 26.91 2.18
C HIS A 146 -2.52 25.61 2.09
N TYR A 147 -3.62 25.51 2.85
CA TYR A 147 -4.48 24.34 2.79
C TYR A 147 -5.38 24.36 1.55
N TYR A 148 -5.09 23.47 0.60
CA TYR A 148 -5.95 23.21 -0.54
C TYR A 148 -6.44 21.76 -0.49
N LEU A 149 -7.75 21.55 -0.52
CA LEU A 149 -8.33 20.22 -0.66
C LEU A 149 -8.14 19.78 -2.12
N SER A 150 -7.24 18.81 -2.34
CA SER A 150 -7.17 18.09 -3.63
C SER A 150 -8.16 16.95 -3.65
N SER A 151 -8.66 16.56 -4.81
CA SER A 151 -9.44 15.32 -4.98
C SER A 151 -8.57 14.06 -4.91
N ASP A 152 -7.24 14.21 -4.99
CA ASP A 152 -6.27 13.12 -4.84
C ASP A 152 -5.93 12.90 -3.36
N ASP A 153 -6.30 11.72 -2.86
CA ASP A 153 -6.09 11.30 -1.48
C ASP A 153 -4.62 11.30 -1.04
N ASP A 154 -3.66 11.03 -1.93
CA ASP A 154 -2.24 11.01 -1.58
C ASP A 154 -1.65 12.44 -1.60
N TYR A 155 -2.16 13.31 -2.47
CA TYR A 155 -1.80 14.73 -2.46
C TYR A 155 -2.41 15.49 -1.28
N GLN A 156 -3.64 15.17 -0.86
CA GLN A 156 -4.23 15.72 0.37
C GLN A 156 -3.32 15.47 1.58
N LYS A 157 -2.71 14.29 1.66
CA LYS A 157 -1.83 13.89 2.77
C LYS A 157 -0.56 14.73 2.85
N HIS A 158 0.09 14.97 1.72
CA HIS A 158 1.27 15.84 1.68
C HIS A 158 0.93 17.29 2.01
N ILE A 159 -0.19 17.81 1.49
CA ILE A 159 -0.68 19.14 1.86
C ILE A 159 -0.91 19.23 3.37
N ILE A 160 -1.52 18.21 3.98
CA ILE A 160 -1.76 18.18 5.43
C ILE A 160 -0.44 18.28 6.20
N ILE A 161 0.60 17.52 5.83
CA ILE A 161 1.92 17.61 6.49
C ILE A 161 2.50 19.01 6.38
N HIS A 162 2.57 19.56 5.16
CA HIS A 162 3.16 20.88 4.95
C HIS A 162 2.39 21.97 5.70
N SER A 163 1.06 21.87 5.69
CA SER A 163 0.17 22.77 6.42
C SER A 163 0.35 22.66 7.93
N LEU A 164 0.61 21.45 8.46
CA LEU A 164 0.93 21.24 9.87
C LEU A 164 2.29 21.84 10.25
N ILE A 165 3.31 21.66 9.40
CA ILE A 165 4.62 22.28 9.60
C ILE A 165 4.50 23.81 9.55
N ASP A 166 3.79 24.37 8.57
CA ASP A 166 3.54 25.82 8.50
C ASP A 166 2.78 26.33 9.74
N TYR A 167 1.77 25.58 10.19
CA TYR A 167 0.97 25.95 11.34
C TYR A 167 1.76 25.95 12.67
N TYR A 168 2.60 24.94 12.91
CA TYR A 168 3.34 24.82 14.18
C TYR A 168 4.74 25.45 14.13
N PHE A 169 5.33 25.57 12.94
CA PHE A 169 6.71 25.99 12.71
C PHE A 169 6.83 27.00 11.55
N PRO A 170 6.06 28.11 11.54
CA PRO A 170 6.00 29.05 10.41
C PRO A 170 7.36 29.67 10.08
N MET A 171 8.23 29.83 11.09
CA MET A 171 9.58 30.38 10.95
C MET A 171 10.54 29.50 10.12
N TYR A 172 10.21 28.22 9.92
CA TYR A 172 11.06 27.26 9.21
C TYR A 172 10.73 27.17 7.71
N LEU A 173 9.71 27.91 7.25
CA LEU A 173 9.32 28.04 5.85
C LEU A 173 9.61 29.47 5.37
N ASP A 174 10.88 29.76 5.04
CA ASP A 174 11.24 31.10 4.57
C ASP A 174 10.57 31.46 3.21
N GLU A 175 10.51 32.75 2.88
CA GLU A 175 9.95 33.29 1.63
C GLU A 175 10.60 32.72 0.36
N LYS A 176 11.91 32.40 0.41
CA LYS A 176 12.67 31.80 -0.70
C LYS A 176 12.27 30.34 -0.91
N PHE A 177 12.00 29.60 0.16
CA PHE A 177 11.48 28.24 0.17
C PHE A 177 10.03 28.21 -0.33
N LYS A 178 9.19 29.16 0.10
CA LYS A 178 7.82 29.36 -0.43
C LYS A 178 7.82 29.63 -1.93
N LYS A 179 8.75 30.47 -2.42
CA LYS A 179 8.94 30.76 -3.85
C LYS A 179 9.52 29.58 -4.64
N GLN A 180 10.43 28.78 -4.07
CA GLN A 180 10.96 27.56 -4.69
C GLN A 180 9.91 26.45 -4.78
N LEU A 181 9.07 26.28 -3.74
CA LEU A 181 7.92 25.37 -3.74
C LEU A 181 6.91 25.66 -4.84
N ASN A 182 6.64 26.94 -5.11
CA ASN A 182 5.75 27.35 -6.19
C ASN A 182 6.36 27.17 -7.59
N LYS A 183 7.69 27.09 -7.70
CA LYS A 183 8.42 27.07 -8.98
C LYS A 183 8.90 25.67 -9.40
N MET A 184 9.07 24.75 -8.45
CA MET A 184 9.51 23.38 -8.69
C MET A 184 8.32 22.42 -8.57
N GLY A 185 7.95 21.76 -9.67
CA GLY A 185 6.81 20.83 -9.72
C GLY A 185 6.78 19.81 -8.57
N LYS A 186 5.54 19.49 -8.14
CA LYS A 186 5.08 18.95 -6.85
C LYS A 186 5.75 17.68 -6.26
N GLN A 187 6.61 16.95 -6.96
CA GLN A 187 7.07 15.61 -6.54
C GLN A 187 8.57 15.50 -6.22
N LEU A 188 9.43 16.34 -6.80
CA LEU A 188 10.89 16.26 -6.58
C LEU A 188 11.33 16.74 -5.18
N ILE A 189 10.43 17.44 -4.48
CA ILE A 189 10.64 18.10 -3.18
C ILE A 189 10.76 17.09 -2.02
N ILE A 190 10.11 15.92 -2.13
CA ILE A 190 9.74 15.14 -0.94
C ILE A 190 10.92 14.29 -0.41
N LYS A 191 11.82 13.81 -1.27
CA LYS A 191 12.83 12.82 -0.84
C LYS A 191 14.12 13.42 -0.27
N ASN A 192 14.64 14.47 -0.89
CA ASN A 192 15.94 15.04 -0.51
C ASN A 192 15.84 16.08 0.62
N LEU A 193 14.70 16.78 0.75
CA LEU A 193 14.53 17.82 1.76
C LEU A 193 14.10 17.26 3.14
N PHE A 194 13.36 16.15 3.17
CA PHE A 194 12.94 15.49 4.42
C PHE A 194 14.11 14.86 5.18
N GLN A 195 15.03 14.19 4.49
CA GLN A 195 16.19 13.54 5.12
C GLN A 195 17.18 14.53 5.73
N VAL A 196 17.40 15.68 5.08
CA VAL A 196 18.34 16.69 5.56
C VAL A 196 17.81 17.41 6.80
N ARG A 197 16.51 17.77 6.81
CA ARG A 197 15.92 18.57 7.90
C ARG A 197 15.40 17.76 9.09
N LEU A 198 14.96 16.51 8.93
CA LEU A 198 14.69 15.64 10.09
C LEU A 198 15.96 15.43 10.92
N LYS A 199 17.11 15.31 10.26
CA LYS A 199 18.40 15.20 10.95
C LYS A 199 18.74 16.49 11.72
N SER A 200 18.54 17.67 11.11
CA SER A 200 18.75 18.97 11.78
C SER A 200 17.81 19.19 12.96
N LEU A 201 16.53 18.87 12.79
CA LEU A 201 15.49 19.03 13.80
C LEU A 201 15.63 18.01 14.93
N TYR A 202 16.09 16.80 14.62
CA TYR A 202 16.45 15.78 15.61
C TYR A 202 17.63 16.20 16.48
N THR A 203 18.70 16.75 15.87
CA THR A 203 19.85 17.32 16.61
C THR A 203 19.43 18.49 17.50
N LEU A 204 18.45 19.29 17.07
CA LEU A 204 17.89 20.37 17.90
C LEU A 204 16.97 19.86 19.02
N SER A 205 16.25 18.74 18.82
CA SER A 205 15.41 18.09 19.85
C SER A 205 16.18 17.41 20.96
N LEU A 206 17.40 16.95 20.67
CA LEU A 206 18.29 16.38 21.69
C LEU A 206 18.83 17.45 22.64
N ASN A 207 18.85 18.72 22.22
CA ASN A 207 19.47 19.83 22.95
C ASN A 207 18.47 20.73 23.69
N ASN A 208 17.16 20.58 23.47
CA ASN A 208 16.13 21.40 24.13
C ASN A 208 14.90 20.56 24.48
N SER A 209 14.25 20.85 25.60
CA SER A 209 12.96 20.29 26.01
C SER A 209 11.86 20.69 25.02
N LEU A 210 11.74 19.98 23.90
CA LEU A 210 10.82 20.33 22.83
C LEU A 210 9.36 19.97 23.19
N PRO A 211 8.37 20.81 22.83
CA PRO A 211 6.97 20.57 23.18
C PRO A 211 6.41 19.31 22.51
N LYS A 212 5.45 18.67 23.18
CA LYS A 212 4.62 17.53 22.72
C LYS A 212 4.16 17.62 21.24
N ALA A 213 3.96 18.82 20.71
CA ALA A 213 3.60 19.06 19.31
C ALA A 213 4.65 18.56 18.30
N PHE A 214 5.95 18.53 18.64
CA PHE A 214 7.01 18.03 17.75
C PHE A 214 6.97 16.50 17.63
N LEU A 215 6.72 15.81 18.75
CA LEU A 215 6.46 14.36 18.78
C LEU A 215 5.24 14.02 17.93
N ASP A 216 4.16 14.80 18.04
CA ASP A 216 2.94 14.61 17.26
C ASP A 216 3.17 14.78 15.75
N ILE A 217 4.01 15.74 15.33
CA ILE A 217 4.31 16.00 13.91
C ILE A 217 5.23 14.94 13.32
N GLN A 218 6.30 14.56 14.02
CA GLN A 218 7.22 13.53 13.54
C GLN A 218 6.50 12.18 13.43
N PHE A 219 5.68 11.86 14.43
CA PHE A 219 4.81 10.69 14.42
C PHE A 219 3.79 10.72 13.27
N PHE A 220 3.17 11.87 13.00
CA PHE A 220 2.26 12.04 11.87
C PHE A 220 2.98 11.84 10.53
N THR A 221 4.18 12.38 10.36
CA THR A 221 4.97 12.19 9.14
C THR A 221 5.37 10.73 8.93
N THR A 222 5.81 10.02 9.97
CA THR A 222 6.17 8.59 9.86
C THR A 222 4.95 7.71 9.62
N ALA A 223 3.81 8.00 10.25
CA ALA A 223 2.56 7.28 10.02
C ALA A 223 2.02 7.49 8.59
N LEU A 224 2.21 8.69 8.03
CA LEU A 224 1.79 8.98 6.66
C LEU A 224 2.74 8.42 5.61
N GLU A 225 4.04 8.42 5.88
CA GLU A 225 5.02 7.68 5.07
C GLU A 225 4.72 6.19 5.07
N PHE A 226 4.29 5.62 6.19
CA PHE A 226 3.84 4.23 6.29
C PHE A 226 2.57 3.97 5.47
N TYR A 227 1.58 4.85 5.56
CA TYR A 227 0.36 4.77 4.76
C TYR A 227 0.65 4.90 3.25
N ASN A 228 1.51 5.85 2.86
CA ASN A 228 1.93 6.03 1.47
C ASN A 228 2.80 4.87 1.00
N LEU A 229 3.64 4.27 1.85
CA LEU A 229 4.40 3.06 1.50
C LEU A 229 3.48 1.86 1.28
N ILE A 230 2.41 1.73 2.07
CA ILE A 230 1.37 0.71 1.86
C ILE A 230 0.54 1.00 0.60
N ASN A 231 0.24 2.25 0.31
CA ASN A 231 -0.56 2.62 -0.88
C ASN A 231 0.26 2.66 -2.18
N THR A 232 1.55 2.97 -2.12
CA THR A 232 2.48 2.85 -3.26
C THR A 232 2.76 1.39 -3.62
N THR A 233 2.42 0.46 -2.72
CA THR A 233 2.35 -0.99 -3.00
C THR A 233 0.99 -1.45 -3.53
N LYS A 234 0.07 -0.55 -3.94
CA LYS A 234 -1.08 -0.95 -4.75
C LYS A 234 -0.56 -1.78 -5.92
N THR A 235 -0.98 -3.03 -5.98
CA THR A 235 -0.59 -3.99 -7.01
C THR A 235 -1.62 -3.99 -8.14
N ILE A 236 -1.32 -4.65 -9.26
CA ILE A 236 -2.33 -4.89 -10.30
C ILE A 236 -3.58 -5.59 -9.73
N ASN A 237 -3.39 -6.45 -8.73
CA ASN A 237 -4.47 -7.13 -8.02
C ASN A 237 -5.40 -6.15 -7.29
N ASP A 238 -4.87 -5.04 -6.80
CA ASP A 238 -5.67 -4.08 -6.04
C ASP A 238 -6.59 -3.26 -6.95
N ASP A 239 -6.13 -2.99 -8.17
CA ASP A 239 -6.93 -2.30 -9.19
C ASP A 239 -8.10 -3.17 -9.65
N PHE A 240 -7.88 -4.46 -9.88
CA PHE A 240 -8.95 -5.38 -10.27
C PHE A 240 -9.89 -5.72 -9.10
N LEU A 241 -9.40 -5.79 -7.86
CA LEU A 241 -10.26 -5.90 -6.68
C LEU A 241 -11.14 -4.67 -6.47
N LEU A 242 -10.58 -3.48 -6.71
CA LEU A 242 -11.35 -2.23 -6.66
C LEU A 242 -12.43 -2.24 -7.74
N LEU A 243 -12.09 -2.70 -8.95
CA LEU A 243 -13.05 -2.85 -10.04
C LEU A 243 -14.19 -3.81 -9.65
N PHE A 244 -13.87 -4.99 -9.14
CA PHE A 244 -14.87 -5.96 -8.64
C PHE A 244 -15.76 -5.35 -7.54
N SER A 245 -15.13 -4.69 -6.56
CA SER A 245 -15.85 -4.08 -5.43
C SER A 245 -16.77 -2.94 -5.86
N SER A 246 -16.45 -2.25 -6.95
CA SER A 246 -17.25 -1.15 -7.47
C SER A 246 -18.58 -1.61 -8.08
N LYS A 247 -18.70 -2.87 -8.50
CA LYS A 247 -19.85 -3.43 -9.24
C LYS A 247 -20.23 -2.61 -10.49
N LYS A 248 -19.29 -1.85 -11.04
CA LYS A 248 -19.48 -1.07 -12.26
C LYS A 248 -18.94 -1.84 -13.46
N PHE A 249 -19.50 -1.57 -14.64
CA PHE A 249 -19.07 -2.12 -15.94
C PHE A 249 -19.15 -3.65 -16.06
N THR A 250 -19.97 -4.26 -15.23
CA THR A 250 -20.25 -5.68 -15.26
C THR A 250 -21.27 -5.98 -16.32
N ASP A 251 -20.99 -6.97 -17.16
CA ASP A 251 -21.81 -7.44 -18.28
C ASP A 251 -22.59 -8.72 -17.93
N SER A 252 -22.39 -9.27 -16.74
CA SER A 252 -23.01 -10.52 -16.31
C SER A 252 -23.18 -10.61 -14.81
N GLU A 253 -23.84 -11.68 -14.39
CA GLU A 253 -24.07 -12.03 -13.00
C GLU A 253 -23.68 -13.49 -12.75
N LEU A 254 -23.01 -13.74 -11.63
CA LEU A 254 -22.63 -15.09 -11.19
C LEU A 254 -22.84 -15.17 -9.68
N PHE A 255 -23.65 -16.12 -9.22
CA PHE A 255 -24.03 -16.27 -7.81
C PHE A 255 -24.70 -15.03 -7.20
N GLY A 256 -25.41 -14.22 -7.98
CA GLY A 256 -25.97 -12.94 -7.49
C GLY A 256 -24.96 -11.78 -7.47
N TYR A 257 -23.71 -12.00 -7.88
CA TYR A 257 -22.68 -10.96 -7.96
C TYR A 257 -22.52 -10.47 -9.39
N LYS A 258 -22.53 -9.16 -9.56
CA LYS A 258 -22.18 -8.51 -10.82
C LYS A 258 -20.70 -8.74 -11.14
N ILE A 259 -20.41 -9.26 -12.33
CA ILE A 259 -19.07 -9.65 -12.78
C ILE A 259 -18.79 -9.24 -14.23
N HIS A 260 -17.53 -9.38 -14.65
CA HIS A 260 -17.09 -9.21 -16.02
C HIS A 260 -16.89 -10.60 -16.64
N GLN A 261 -17.88 -11.10 -17.41
CA GLN A 261 -17.99 -12.46 -17.91
C GLN A 261 -16.69 -12.95 -18.55
N LYS A 262 -16.24 -12.28 -19.62
CA LYS A 262 -15.07 -12.72 -20.38
C LYS A 262 -13.82 -12.84 -19.52
N PHE A 263 -13.66 -11.95 -18.54
CA PHE A 263 -12.52 -12.00 -17.62
C PHE A 263 -12.61 -13.16 -16.63
N VAL A 264 -13.81 -13.41 -16.08
CA VAL A 264 -14.05 -14.56 -15.20
C VAL A 264 -13.84 -15.87 -15.95
N GLU A 265 -14.42 -16.00 -17.15
CA GLU A 265 -14.31 -17.18 -17.99
C GLU A 265 -12.86 -17.43 -18.43
N PHE A 266 -12.13 -16.37 -18.82
CA PHE A 266 -10.72 -16.46 -19.14
C PHE A 266 -9.89 -16.93 -17.93
N ARG A 267 -10.12 -16.34 -16.75
CA ARG A 267 -9.37 -16.66 -15.53
C ARG A 267 -9.64 -18.08 -15.05
N LEU A 268 -10.88 -18.56 -15.17
CA LEU A 268 -11.26 -19.91 -14.75
C LEU A 268 -11.14 -20.95 -15.86
N ASN A 269 -10.86 -20.53 -17.10
CA ASN A 269 -10.81 -21.38 -18.28
C ASN A 269 -12.08 -22.24 -18.43
N CYS A 270 -13.24 -21.64 -18.18
CA CYS A 270 -14.54 -22.30 -18.05
C CYS A 270 -15.65 -21.27 -18.31
N ASN A 271 -16.76 -21.66 -18.96
CA ASN A 271 -17.88 -20.73 -19.21
C ASN A 271 -18.72 -20.51 -17.93
N LEU A 272 -19.49 -19.42 -17.86
CA LEU A 272 -20.27 -19.09 -16.66
C LEU A 272 -21.28 -20.16 -16.24
N ILE A 273 -21.95 -20.81 -17.21
CA ILE A 273 -22.96 -21.85 -16.94
C ILE A 273 -22.31 -23.04 -16.23
N GLU A 274 -21.13 -23.44 -16.69
CA GLU A 274 -20.37 -24.54 -16.11
C GLU A 274 -19.82 -24.17 -14.72
N ILE A 275 -19.30 -22.96 -14.54
CA ILE A 275 -18.87 -22.44 -13.24
C ILE A 275 -20.05 -22.47 -12.24
N GLU A 276 -21.24 -22.05 -12.68
CA GLU A 276 -22.43 -22.01 -11.86
C GLU A 276 -22.90 -23.41 -11.45
N LYS A 277 -22.88 -24.36 -12.39
CA LYS A 277 -23.16 -25.78 -12.13
C LYS A 277 -22.16 -26.39 -11.14
N GLN A 278 -20.86 -26.12 -11.32
CA GLN A 278 -19.78 -26.62 -10.47
C GLN A 278 -19.90 -26.09 -9.03
N CYS A 279 -20.29 -24.82 -8.86
CA CYS A 279 -20.42 -24.18 -7.55
C CYS A 279 -21.84 -24.25 -6.95
N LYS A 280 -22.76 -25.05 -7.52
CA LYS A 280 -24.17 -25.09 -7.10
C LYS A 280 -24.36 -25.44 -5.62
N ASN A 281 -23.51 -26.32 -5.09
CA ASN A 281 -23.58 -26.80 -3.71
C ASN A 281 -22.69 -26.00 -2.73
N SER A 282 -22.01 -24.96 -3.22
CA SER A 282 -21.03 -24.21 -2.45
C SER A 282 -21.67 -23.08 -1.66
N GLY A 283 -21.15 -22.82 -0.46
CA GLY A 283 -21.64 -21.74 0.39
C GLY A 283 -21.36 -20.36 -0.19
N GLU A 284 -22.17 -19.36 0.16
CA GLU A 284 -21.99 -17.96 -0.28
C GLU A 284 -20.58 -17.41 0.02
N ARG A 285 -20.00 -17.82 1.15
CA ARG A 285 -18.64 -17.44 1.53
C ARG A 285 -17.59 -17.99 0.56
N GLU A 286 -17.78 -19.19 0.02
CA GLU A 286 -16.87 -19.85 -0.92
C GLU A 286 -16.96 -19.20 -2.30
N LYS A 287 -18.19 -18.95 -2.77
CA LYS A 287 -18.47 -18.20 -4.01
C LYS A 287 -17.81 -16.81 -3.99
N LEU A 288 -17.98 -16.05 -2.89
CA LEU A 288 -17.35 -14.74 -2.75
C LEU A 288 -15.82 -14.83 -2.69
N LYS A 289 -15.26 -15.88 -2.06
CA LYS A 289 -13.81 -16.13 -2.05
C LYS A 289 -13.29 -16.41 -3.47
N LEU A 290 -13.99 -17.24 -4.25
CA LEU A 290 -13.66 -17.52 -5.65
C LEU A 290 -13.60 -16.22 -6.46
N LEU A 291 -14.65 -15.38 -6.38
CA LEU A 291 -14.68 -14.11 -7.12
C LEU A 291 -13.57 -13.16 -6.70
N LYS A 292 -13.32 -12.99 -5.40
CA LYS A 292 -12.19 -12.17 -4.92
C LYS A 292 -10.84 -12.72 -5.39
N TRP A 293 -10.70 -14.04 -5.51
CA TRP A 293 -9.50 -14.66 -6.05
C TRP A 293 -9.35 -14.38 -7.56
N VAL A 294 -10.45 -14.48 -8.34
CA VAL A 294 -10.45 -14.17 -9.79
C VAL A 294 -9.89 -12.76 -10.03
N TYR A 295 -10.32 -11.78 -9.24
CA TYR A 295 -9.96 -10.37 -9.40
C TYR A 295 -8.71 -9.91 -8.64
N GLY A 296 -8.18 -10.66 -7.68
CA GLY A 296 -7.16 -10.11 -6.78
C GLY A 296 -6.09 -11.04 -6.28
N GLU A 297 -6.19 -12.34 -6.55
CA GLU A 297 -5.28 -13.35 -5.97
C GLU A 297 -5.08 -13.25 -4.45
N ARG A 298 -5.88 -12.47 -3.73
CA ARG A 298 -5.62 -12.11 -2.33
C ARG A 298 -6.15 -13.21 -1.43
N PHE A 299 -5.55 -14.39 -1.47
CA PHE A 299 -5.62 -15.38 -0.39
C PHE A 299 -4.31 -16.19 -0.38
N GLN A 300 -3.56 -16.08 0.71
CA GLN A 300 -2.19 -16.59 0.88
C GLN A 300 -2.11 -18.06 1.32
N ASP A 301 -3.23 -18.78 1.38
CA ASP A 301 -3.28 -20.09 2.02
C ASP A 301 -3.40 -21.23 1.00
N LEU A 302 -2.84 -22.39 1.34
CA LEU A 302 -3.02 -23.67 0.61
C LEU A 302 -4.50 -23.96 0.31
N ASP A 303 -5.42 -23.36 1.09
CA ASP A 303 -6.87 -23.41 0.95
C ASP A 303 -7.43 -23.05 -0.43
N ASN A 304 -6.72 -22.31 -1.30
CA ASN A 304 -7.27 -21.96 -2.63
C ASN A 304 -7.21 -23.10 -3.63
N PHE A 305 -6.13 -23.89 -3.62
CA PHE A 305 -6.08 -25.12 -4.41
C PHE A 305 -7.17 -26.04 -3.93
N THR A 306 -7.29 -26.18 -2.60
CA THR A 306 -8.38 -26.91 -1.98
C THR A 306 -9.76 -26.33 -2.31
N LEU A 307 -9.91 -25.01 -2.44
CA LEU A 307 -11.17 -24.37 -2.81
C LEU A 307 -11.52 -24.66 -4.27
N LEU A 308 -10.62 -24.39 -5.21
CA LEU A 308 -10.87 -24.66 -6.63
C LEU A 308 -11.12 -26.16 -6.89
N GLU A 309 -10.34 -27.04 -6.24
CA GLU A 309 -10.54 -28.49 -6.25
C GLU A 309 -11.90 -28.88 -5.64
N LYS A 310 -12.27 -28.32 -4.47
CA LYS A 310 -13.60 -28.53 -3.86
C LYS A 310 -14.73 -28.07 -4.75
N LEU A 311 -14.51 -27.00 -5.52
CA LEU A 311 -15.46 -26.47 -6.49
C LEU A 311 -15.45 -27.27 -7.81
N GLY A 312 -14.58 -28.26 -7.99
CA GLY A 312 -14.47 -29.03 -9.23
C GLY A 312 -13.93 -28.23 -10.41
N ILE A 313 -13.31 -27.07 -10.16
CA ILE A 313 -12.72 -26.23 -11.19
C ILE A 313 -11.32 -26.76 -11.47
N ASN A 314 -11.13 -27.38 -12.64
CA ASN A 314 -9.86 -27.95 -13.04
C ASN A 314 -8.83 -26.83 -13.27
N TRP A 315 -7.77 -26.80 -12.47
CA TRP A 315 -6.83 -25.69 -12.40
C TRP A 315 -5.43 -26.10 -12.90
N PRO A 316 -5.09 -25.82 -14.17
CA PRO A 316 -3.78 -26.16 -14.70
C PRO A 316 -2.75 -25.12 -14.24
N GLU A 317 -1.87 -25.54 -13.32
CA GLU A 317 -0.69 -24.83 -12.80
C GLU A 317 -0.93 -23.62 -11.89
N LYS A 318 0.08 -23.26 -11.06
CA LYS A 318 0.17 -22.01 -10.29
C LYS A 318 0.17 -20.77 -11.23
N LYS A 319 -0.97 -20.43 -11.84
CA LYS A 319 -1.17 -19.19 -12.58
C LYS A 319 -1.39 -18.05 -11.59
N THR A 320 -0.91 -16.88 -12.00
CA THR A 320 -1.11 -15.65 -11.25
C THR A 320 -1.88 -14.66 -12.12
N LEU A 321 -2.66 -13.74 -11.57
CA LEU A 321 -3.33 -12.64 -12.27
C LEU A 321 -2.36 -11.92 -13.21
N GLY A 322 -1.15 -11.60 -12.76
CA GLY A 322 -0.15 -10.98 -13.64
C GLY A 322 0.26 -11.85 -14.85
N LYS A 323 0.32 -13.17 -14.69
CA LYS A 323 0.57 -14.12 -15.80
C LYS A 323 -0.63 -14.21 -16.74
N ASP A 324 -1.84 -14.23 -16.18
CA ASP A 324 -3.07 -14.33 -16.96
C ASP A 324 -3.32 -13.04 -17.74
N LEU A 325 -3.09 -11.88 -17.14
CA LEU A 325 -3.14 -10.60 -17.84
C LEU A 325 -2.07 -10.53 -18.94
N LYS A 326 -0.86 -11.08 -18.73
CA LYS A 326 0.13 -11.19 -19.82
C LYS A 326 -0.38 -12.07 -20.96
N LYS A 327 -1.04 -13.20 -20.66
CA LYS A 327 -1.66 -14.05 -21.69
C LYS A 327 -2.79 -13.30 -22.42
N MET A 328 -3.63 -12.54 -21.71
CA MET A 328 -4.65 -11.69 -22.33
C MET A 328 -4.05 -10.60 -23.23
N PHE A 329 -2.88 -10.06 -22.88
CA PHE A 329 -2.19 -9.09 -23.73
C PHE A 329 -1.77 -9.72 -25.07
N GLU A 330 -1.32 -10.98 -25.04
CA GLU A 330 -0.87 -11.77 -26.18
C GLU A 330 -2.03 -12.35 -27.00
N ASP A 331 -3.23 -12.45 -26.43
CA ASP A 331 -4.42 -12.96 -27.08
C ASP A 331 -5.17 -11.84 -27.83
N ASP A 332 -5.10 -11.86 -29.17
CA ASP A 332 -5.80 -10.91 -30.02
C ASP A 332 -7.30 -11.20 -30.19
N ILE A 333 -7.74 -12.43 -29.87
CA ILE A 333 -9.12 -12.88 -30.11
C ILE A 333 -10.06 -12.32 -29.03
N SER A 334 -9.61 -12.28 -27.78
CA SER A 334 -10.43 -11.83 -26.64
C SER A 334 -10.55 -10.31 -26.50
N LYS A 335 -9.72 -9.53 -27.21
CA LYS A 335 -9.73 -8.07 -27.18
C LYS A 335 -11.06 -7.50 -27.69
N ASP A 336 -11.73 -6.72 -26.84
CA ASP A 336 -13.09 -6.21 -27.03
C ASP A 336 -13.15 -4.69 -27.25
N PHE A 337 -11.98 -4.06 -27.41
CA PHE A 337 -11.86 -2.63 -27.63
C PHE A 337 -10.65 -2.29 -28.49
N SER A 338 -10.71 -1.17 -29.20
CA SER A 338 -9.59 -0.66 -29.98
C SER A 338 -9.34 0.83 -29.74
N ILE A 339 -8.10 1.25 -29.84
CA ILE A 339 -7.70 2.65 -29.74
C ILE A 339 -7.01 3.03 -31.04
N ILE A 340 -7.48 4.09 -31.68
CA ILE A 340 -6.99 4.57 -32.96
C ILE A 340 -5.86 5.58 -32.71
N ILE A 341 -4.66 5.26 -33.20
CA ILE A 341 -3.44 6.06 -33.02
C ILE A 341 -2.75 6.16 -34.36
N ASP A 342 -2.54 7.38 -34.87
CA ASP A 342 -1.97 7.62 -36.20
C ASP A 342 -2.63 6.74 -37.29
N SER A 343 -3.97 6.70 -37.28
CA SER A 343 -4.79 5.85 -38.17
C SER A 343 -4.61 4.34 -38.01
N GLN A 344 -3.85 3.87 -37.02
CA GLN A 344 -3.69 2.45 -36.69
C GLN A 344 -4.62 2.03 -35.54
N LEU A 345 -5.26 0.87 -35.69
CA LEU A 345 -6.09 0.27 -34.66
C LEU A 345 -5.24 -0.57 -33.71
N ILE A 346 -5.16 -0.16 -32.45
CA ILE A 346 -4.51 -0.90 -31.38
C ILE A 346 -5.59 -1.58 -30.51
N LYS A 347 -5.70 -2.91 -30.63
CA LYS A 347 -6.66 -3.71 -29.87
C LYS A 347 -6.25 -3.85 -28.40
N THR A 348 -7.22 -3.88 -27.50
CA THR A 348 -7.04 -4.01 -26.04
C THR A 348 -8.32 -4.52 -25.36
N HIS A 349 -8.29 -4.67 -24.03
CA HIS A 349 -9.43 -5.07 -23.23
C HIS A 349 -10.01 -3.90 -22.43
N LYS A 350 -11.33 -3.66 -22.51
CA LYS A 350 -12.02 -2.62 -21.74
C LYS A 350 -11.76 -2.75 -20.24
N ILE A 351 -11.87 -3.97 -19.72
CA ILE A 351 -11.70 -4.26 -18.29
C ILE A 351 -10.33 -3.82 -17.77
N LEU A 352 -9.26 -3.98 -18.57
CA LEU A 352 -7.93 -3.55 -18.19
C LEU A 352 -7.86 -2.03 -18.09
N LEU A 353 -8.35 -1.33 -19.12
CA LEU A 353 -8.36 0.14 -19.14
C LEU A 353 -9.19 0.70 -17.97
N GLN A 354 -10.34 0.11 -17.67
CA GLN A 354 -11.19 0.48 -16.53
C GLN A 354 -10.49 0.25 -15.18
N ALA A 355 -9.81 -0.89 -15.02
CA ALA A 355 -9.08 -1.18 -13.79
C ALA A 355 -7.91 -0.19 -13.61
N ARG A 356 -7.21 0.16 -14.68
CA ARG A 356 -5.87 0.77 -14.58
C ARG A 356 -5.81 2.26 -14.96
N SER A 357 -6.86 2.82 -15.55
CA SER A 357 -6.94 4.23 -15.95
C SER A 357 -8.22 4.89 -15.44
N GLY A 358 -8.07 5.97 -14.68
CA GLY A 358 -9.20 6.80 -14.25
C GLY A 358 -9.93 7.48 -15.42
N LEU A 359 -9.18 7.87 -16.46
CA LEU A 359 -9.74 8.46 -17.68
C LEU A 359 -10.65 7.48 -18.40
N TYR A 360 -10.15 6.29 -18.75
CA TYR A 360 -10.97 5.29 -19.45
C TYR A 360 -12.12 4.80 -18.59
N ARG A 361 -11.92 4.64 -17.28
CA ARG A 361 -13.01 4.36 -16.34
C ARG A 361 -14.11 5.42 -16.42
N SER A 362 -13.77 6.71 -16.44
CA SER A 362 -14.74 7.80 -16.54
C SER A 362 -15.41 7.83 -17.91
N LEU A 363 -14.64 7.61 -18.98
CA LEU A 363 -15.13 7.54 -20.36
C LEU A 363 -16.22 6.47 -20.49
N PHE A 364 -15.96 5.25 -20.03
CA PHE A 364 -16.93 4.16 -20.11
C PHE A 364 -18.13 4.31 -19.17
N LEU A 365 -18.10 5.21 -18.18
CA LEU A 365 -19.29 5.54 -17.37
C LEU A 365 -20.19 6.53 -18.09
N THR A 366 -19.58 7.43 -18.84
CA THR A 366 -20.26 8.58 -19.43
C THR A 366 -20.85 8.21 -20.78
N VAL A 367 -20.16 7.34 -21.53
CA VAL A 367 -20.65 6.85 -22.81
C VAL A 367 -21.48 5.59 -22.58
N LYS A 368 -22.79 5.70 -22.81
CA LYS A 368 -23.75 4.60 -22.69
C LYS A 368 -23.69 3.59 -23.85
N ASP A 369 -23.10 3.97 -24.98
CA ASP A 369 -23.04 3.12 -26.15
C ASP A 369 -21.94 2.06 -26.08
N GLU A 370 -22.15 0.99 -26.85
CA GLU A 370 -21.24 -0.13 -27.10
C GLU A 370 -19.95 0.27 -27.84
N LEU A 371 -19.38 1.46 -27.58
CA LEU A 371 -18.16 1.91 -28.25
C LEU A 371 -17.10 0.81 -28.20
N THR A 372 -16.76 0.30 -29.37
CA THR A 372 -15.71 -0.70 -29.58
C THR A 372 -14.38 -0.05 -29.94
N GLN A 373 -14.38 1.27 -30.21
CA GLN A 373 -13.18 2.02 -30.56
C GLN A 373 -13.24 3.50 -30.17
N VAL A 374 -12.08 4.11 -29.90
CA VAL A 374 -11.91 5.56 -29.70
C VAL A 374 -10.58 6.05 -30.25
N ASN A 375 -10.47 7.33 -30.58
CA ASN A 375 -9.19 7.96 -30.89
C ASN A 375 -8.35 8.11 -29.63
N ASP A 376 -7.03 8.06 -29.77
CA ASP A 376 -6.15 8.52 -28.72
C ASP A 376 -6.32 10.03 -28.48
N TYR A 377 -6.29 10.42 -27.21
CA TYR A 377 -6.54 11.78 -26.77
C TYR A 377 -5.26 12.58 -26.49
N LYS A 378 -4.09 11.93 -26.48
CA LYS A 378 -2.81 12.56 -26.12
C LYS A 378 -1.79 12.60 -27.27
N GLY A 379 -2.11 12.01 -28.42
CA GLY A 379 -1.22 12.02 -29.60
C GLY A 379 0.05 11.21 -29.36
N HIS A 380 -0.07 10.08 -28.65
CA HIS A 380 1.04 9.16 -28.48
C HIS A 380 1.46 8.55 -29.82
N THR A 381 2.74 8.20 -29.94
CA THR A 381 3.16 7.31 -31.02
C THR A 381 2.56 5.93 -30.82
N VAL A 382 2.36 5.18 -31.92
CA VAL A 382 1.90 3.78 -31.86
C VAL A 382 2.76 2.93 -30.93
N ASP A 383 4.08 3.10 -30.98
CA ASP A 383 5.02 2.35 -30.14
C ASP A 383 4.96 2.79 -28.67
N GLY A 384 4.83 4.10 -28.41
CA GLY A 384 4.63 4.63 -27.07
C GLY A 384 3.37 4.08 -26.42
N PHE A 385 2.29 3.99 -27.18
CA PHE A 385 1.04 3.44 -26.67
C PHE A 385 1.07 1.92 -26.49
N LYS A 386 1.73 1.17 -27.38
CA LYS A 386 1.96 -0.28 -27.17
C LYS A 386 2.77 -0.53 -25.91
N LEU A 387 3.78 0.31 -25.62
CA LEU A 387 4.55 0.25 -24.38
C LEU A 387 3.66 0.53 -23.16
N LEU A 388 2.82 1.57 -23.23
CA LEU A 388 1.83 1.87 -22.19
C LEU A 388 0.91 0.68 -21.94
N LEU A 389 0.30 0.10 -22.98
CA LEU A 389 -0.57 -1.06 -22.83
C LEU A 389 0.15 -2.24 -22.18
N ARG A 390 1.34 -2.61 -22.67
CA ARG A 390 2.16 -3.67 -22.07
C ARG A 390 2.39 -3.42 -20.60
N PHE A 391 2.65 -2.17 -20.22
CA PHE A 391 2.80 -1.79 -18.82
C PHE A 391 1.50 -1.96 -18.02
N LEU A 392 0.35 -1.54 -18.56
CA LEU A 392 -0.94 -1.69 -17.89
C LEU A 392 -1.27 -3.17 -17.59
N TYR A 393 -0.94 -4.08 -18.52
CA TYR A 393 -1.15 -5.54 -18.38
C TYR A 393 -0.16 -6.21 -17.43
N THR A 394 1.11 -5.83 -17.47
CA THR A 394 2.18 -6.63 -16.87
C THR A 394 2.85 -5.97 -15.67
N ASP A 395 2.61 -4.68 -15.48
CA ASP A 395 3.29 -3.85 -14.48
C ASP A 395 4.82 -3.82 -14.65
N LYS A 396 5.29 -4.17 -15.86
CA LYS A 396 6.70 -4.36 -16.19
C LYS A 396 7.08 -3.56 -17.43
N LEU A 397 8.26 -2.95 -17.34
CA LEU A 397 8.97 -2.35 -18.47
C LEU A 397 10.24 -3.15 -18.75
N ASP A 398 10.54 -3.36 -20.03
CA ASP A 398 11.73 -4.07 -20.46
C ASP A 398 12.93 -3.12 -20.40
N LYS A 399 13.78 -3.26 -19.38
CA LYS A 399 14.89 -2.32 -19.14
C LYS A 399 15.90 -2.27 -20.30
N GLN A 400 16.04 -3.34 -21.07
CA GLN A 400 17.04 -3.46 -22.13
C GLN A 400 16.54 -2.97 -23.50
N ASN A 401 15.23 -2.92 -23.73
CA ASN A 401 14.65 -2.62 -25.05
C ASN A 401 13.88 -1.30 -25.11
N ASN A 402 13.79 -0.56 -24.01
CA ASN A 402 13.03 0.68 -23.98
C ASN A 402 13.91 1.88 -24.33
N ASN A 403 13.63 2.50 -25.47
CA ASN A 403 14.22 3.78 -25.84
C ASN A 403 13.79 4.87 -24.83
N SER A 404 14.74 5.70 -24.38
CA SER A 404 14.52 6.87 -23.51
C SER A 404 13.34 7.75 -23.93
N ARG A 405 13.09 7.89 -25.24
CA ARG A 405 11.94 8.62 -25.78
C ARG A 405 10.60 8.00 -25.38
N LEU A 406 10.44 6.68 -25.52
CA LEU A 406 9.19 6.00 -25.20
C LEU A 406 8.89 6.04 -23.70
N LEU A 407 9.95 6.02 -22.88
CA LEU A 407 9.83 6.19 -21.43
C LEU A 407 9.36 7.59 -21.02
N LEU A 408 9.78 8.63 -21.75
CA LEU A 408 9.25 10.00 -21.57
C LEU A 408 7.79 10.10 -21.99
N GLU A 409 7.42 9.54 -23.15
CA GLU A 409 6.02 9.49 -23.59
C GLU A 409 5.13 8.78 -22.55
N LEU A 410 5.60 7.65 -22.00
CA LEU A 410 4.90 6.93 -20.94
C LEU A 410 4.76 7.74 -19.65
N LYS A 411 5.79 8.51 -19.27
CA LYS A 411 5.75 9.41 -18.10
C LYS A 411 4.69 10.48 -18.29
N ASP A 412 4.63 11.08 -19.47
CA ASP A 412 3.63 12.09 -19.76
C ASP A 412 2.23 11.47 -19.75
N ALA A 413 2.09 10.22 -20.21
CA ALA A 413 0.82 9.49 -20.22
C ALA A 413 0.20 9.31 -18.82
N VAL A 414 1.01 9.22 -17.76
CA VAL A 414 0.53 8.79 -16.44
C VAL A 414 -0.51 9.72 -15.85
N ASP A 415 -0.20 11.02 -15.82
CA ASP A 415 -1.11 12.03 -15.28
C ASP A 415 -2.34 12.19 -16.17
N TYR A 416 -2.14 12.12 -17.49
CA TYR A 416 -3.21 12.30 -18.46
C TYR A 416 -4.26 11.20 -18.38
N TYR A 417 -3.84 9.94 -18.44
CA TYR A 417 -4.76 8.80 -18.32
C TYR A 417 -5.14 8.49 -16.87
N GLN A 418 -4.64 9.26 -15.90
CA GLN A 418 -4.90 9.08 -14.47
C GLN A 418 -4.60 7.64 -14.04
N LEU A 419 -3.41 7.16 -14.38
CA LEU A 419 -3.04 5.78 -14.16
C LEU A 419 -2.65 5.55 -12.69
N ASN A 420 -3.17 4.49 -12.07
CA ASN A 420 -2.93 4.17 -10.65
C ASN A 420 -1.58 3.45 -10.42
N ILE A 421 -0.50 4.00 -10.98
CA ILE A 421 0.80 3.33 -11.14
C ILE A 421 2.02 4.26 -11.01
N ASN A 422 1.82 5.54 -10.68
CA ASN A 422 2.87 6.58 -10.63
C ASN A 422 4.14 6.10 -9.88
N SER A 423 3.97 5.52 -8.69
CA SER A 423 5.09 5.00 -7.88
C SER A 423 5.90 3.87 -8.54
N ARG A 424 5.28 3.10 -9.44
CA ARG A 424 5.91 1.94 -10.11
C ARG A 424 6.69 2.36 -11.35
N LEU A 425 6.19 3.34 -12.10
CA LEU A 425 6.91 3.88 -13.25
C LEU A 425 8.18 4.62 -12.83
N GLU A 426 8.13 5.36 -11.72
CA GLU A 426 9.32 6.00 -11.12
C GLU A 426 10.44 5.03 -10.71
N PHE A 427 10.16 3.73 -10.60
CA PHE A 427 11.19 2.72 -10.35
C PHE A 427 11.97 2.38 -11.62
N TYR A 428 11.31 2.39 -12.78
CA TYR A 428 11.94 2.07 -14.06
C TYR A 428 12.70 3.24 -14.67
N MET A 429 12.38 4.47 -14.24
CA MET A 429 13.05 5.70 -14.69
C MET A 429 14.34 6.03 -13.92
N LYS A 430 14.75 5.16 -12.97
CA LYS A 430 16.01 5.21 -12.23
C LYS A 430 16.93 4.12 -12.74
#